data_AF-N9L1M0-F1
#
_entry.id   AF-N9L1M0-F1
#
_cell.length_a   1.000
_cell.length_b   1.000
_cell.length_c   1.000
_cell.angle_alpha   90.00
_cell.angle_beta   90.00
_cell.angle_gamma   90.00
#
_symmetry.space_group_name_H-M   'P 1'
#
loop_
_entity.id
_entity.type
_entity.pdbx_description
1 polymer ?
#
loop_
_entity_poly.entity_id
_entity_poly.type
_entity_poly.pdbx_seq_one_letter_code
_entity_poly.pdbx_strand_id
1 'polypeptide(L)'
;MDIFPISLKLQQQRCLIVGGGHIAYRKAGLLQKAGAIIDVVAPDIDAALLELVQQSQGHYEAAAFNTEIPLRQYRLVIAATDDAAINRQVFEACEAENVLVNSVDDPPHCRFMVPAIVDRSPLLISVATNGASPVLSRQIRTQLETSIPHGMGKLVSFSGQWRAAVKAKIQNPDERRIFWENLYASPLKEQVFNDNLQEANRLIEQALQEWTTPKGEVYLVGAGPGDPELLTLKALRLMQQADVVIYDRLVSDPIMELCRRDAEKIYVGKARSNHAVPQEGINALLVKYAQEGKRVCRLKGGDPFIFGRGGEEIEELFAAGVAFQVVPGITAASGCSAYAGIPLTHRNYAQSVRFLTGHLKEGSPELPWSELVYENQTLVLYMGLVGLEKICQKLIAHGQRPDMPVALVSKGTTPEQKVVVGTLADIASKVTEHQIQAPTLTIIGEVVKLREQLQWHERG
;
A
#
# COMPACT_ATOMS: atom_id res chain seq x y z
N MET A 1 -1.59 10.08 10.31
CA MET A 1 -0.23 10.33 9.76
C MET A 1 0.28 11.56 10.47
N ASP A 2 1.32 11.40 11.31
CA ASP A 2 1.73 12.43 12.26
C ASP A 2 2.90 13.31 11.75
N ILE A 3 3.59 12.86 10.70
CA ILE A 3 4.63 13.59 9.99
C ILE A 3 4.29 13.62 8.50
N PHE A 4 4.48 14.79 7.89
CA PHE A 4 4.42 14.95 6.44
C PHE A 4 5.84 14.88 5.84
N PRO A 5 6.18 13.85 5.05
CA PRO A 5 7.53 13.69 4.51
C PRO A 5 7.78 14.65 3.35
N ILE A 6 8.78 15.53 3.51
CA ILE A 6 9.23 16.47 2.48
C ILE A 6 10.75 16.44 2.32
N SER A 7 11.24 16.77 1.14
CA SER A 7 12.66 17.02 0.90
C SER A 7 12.91 18.52 0.78
N LEU A 8 13.80 19.05 1.62
CA LEU A 8 14.16 20.47 1.61
C LEU A 8 15.38 20.70 0.70
N LYS A 9 15.29 21.69 -0.20
CA LYS A 9 16.45 22.19 -0.95
C LYS A 9 17.16 23.22 -0.09
N LEU A 10 18.40 22.93 0.31
CA LEU A 10 19.19 23.80 1.19
C LEU A 10 20.39 24.44 0.49
N GLN A 11 20.57 24.22 -0.81
CA GLN A 11 21.65 24.83 -1.57
C GLN A 11 21.69 26.35 -1.37
N GLN A 12 22.79 26.86 -0.81
CA GLN A 12 23.01 28.28 -0.50
C GLN A 12 22.02 28.88 0.51
N GLN A 13 21.30 28.05 1.27
CA GLN A 13 20.41 28.50 2.34
C GLN A 13 21.14 28.46 3.68
N ARG A 14 20.94 29.49 4.52
CA ARG A 14 21.53 29.53 5.86
C ARG A 14 20.80 28.59 6.81
N CYS A 15 21.55 27.82 7.58
CA CYS A 15 21.04 26.94 8.63
C CYS A 15 21.85 27.18 9.90
N LEU A 16 21.18 27.26 11.04
CA LEU A 16 21.83 27.45 12.33
C LEU A 16 21.97 26.10 13.06
N ILE A 17 23.13 25.88 13.67
CA ILE A 17 23.34 24.82 14.66
C ILE A 17 23.70 25.48 15.98
N VAL A 18 22.95 25.14 17.04
CA VAL A 18 23.25 25.56 18.41
C VAL A 18 23.94 24.40 19.12
N GLY A 19 25.19 24.58 19.50
CA GLY A 19 26.08 23.55 20.05
C GLY A 19 27.27 23.23 19.14
N GLY A 20 28.43 23.00 19.74
CA GLY A 20 29.71 22.84 19.02
C GLY A 20 30.34 21.46 19.11
N GLY A 21 29.66 20.48 19.70
CA GLY A 21 30.20 19.13 19.94
C GLY A 21 30.05 18.14 18.78
N HIS A 22 30.37 16.87 19.04
CA HIS A 22 30.32 15.80 18.04
C HIS A 22 28.90 15.53 17.49
N ILE A 23 27.85 15.77 18.28
CA ILE A 23 26.45 15.66 17.80
C ILE A 23 26.17 16.73 16.72
N ALA A 24 26.57 17.98 16.99
CA ALA A 24 26.48 19.08 16.04
C ALA A 24 27.28 18.80 14.76
N TYR A 25 28.50 18.28 14.86
CA TYR A 25 29.32 17.84 13.72
C TYR A 25 28.58 16.85 12.80
N ARG A 26 27.96 15.80 13.36
CA ARG A 26 27.20 14.82 12.57
C ARG A 26 26.02 15.44 11.82
N LYS A 27 25.37 16.46 12.39
CA LYS A 27 24.25 17.18 11.77
C LYS A 27 24.75 18.16 10.70
N ALA A 28 25.84 18.87 10.96
CA ALA A 28 26.51 19.74 10.01
C ALA A 28 26.91 18.99 8.73
N GLY A 29 27.46 17.78 8.86
CA GLY A 29 27.83 16.96 7.70
C GLY A 29 26.66 16.64 6.75
N LEU A 30 25.43 16.50 7.27
CA LEU A 30 24.24 16.30 6.44
C LEU A 30 23.80 17.60 5.75
N LEU A 31 23.85 18.72 6.46
CA LEU A 31 23.52 20.04 5.91
C LEU A 31 24.52 20.46 4.83
N GLN A 32 25.80 20.19 5.03
CA GLN A 32 26.87 20.48 4.07
C GLN A 32 26.65 19.70 2.77
N LYS A 33 26.33 18.40 2.86
CA LYS A 33 26.00 17.57 1.68
C LYS A 33 24.79 18.11 0.91
N ALA A 34 23.84 18.74 1.60
CA ALA A 34 22.69 19.42 0.98
C ALA A 34 23.02 20.84 0.45
N GLY A 35 24.27 21.28 0.59
CA GLY A 35 24.76 22.57 0.11
C GLY A 35 24.38 23.77 0.98
N ALA A 36 24.00 23.55 2.23
CA ALA A 36 23.66 24.62 3.16
C ALA A 36 24.87 25.46 3.58
N ILE A 37 24.64 26.73 3.88
CA ILE A 37 25.58 27.62 4.59
C ILE A 37 25.32 27.39 6.08
N ILE A 38 26.33 26.93 6.83
CA ILE A 38 26.15 26.47 8.20
C ILE A 38 26.71 27.49 9.16
N ASP A 39 25.83 28.14 9.93
CA ASP A 39 26.22 28.98 11.06
C ASP A 39 26.17 28.16 12.35
N VAL A 40 27.12 28.39 13.26
CA VAL A 40 27.21 27.69 14.55
C VAL A 40 27.29 28.72 15.68
N VAL A 41 26.45 28.55 16.69
CA VAL A 41 26.51 29.30 17.94
C VAL A 41 26.81 28.32 19.07
N ALA A 42 27.98 28.45 19.69
CA ALA A 42 28.39 27.63 20.82
C ALA A 42 29.52 28.32 21.61
N PRO A 43 29.66 28.09 22.92
CA PRO A 43 30.81 28.59 23.69
C PRO A 43 32.15 28.06 23.15
N ASP A 44 32.18 26.77 22.79
CA ASP A 44 33.32 26.07 22.22
C ASP A 44 32.87 25.24 21.01
N ILE A 45 33.78 25.03 20.06
CA ILE A 45 33.53 24.30 18.81
C ILE A 45 34.62 23.26 18.53
N ASP A 46 34.19 22.06 18.13
CA ASP A 46 35.08 21.01 17.64
C ASP A 46 35.77 21.43 16.33
N ALA A 47 37.06 21.11 16.18
CA ALA A 47 37.85 21.50 15.02
C ALA A 47 37.27 20.98 13.69
N ALA A 48 36.72 19.76 13.67
CA ALA A 48 36.10 19.19 12.47
C ALA A 48 34.79 19.90 12.11
N LEU A 49 34.03 20.38 13.10
CA LEU A 49 32.84 21.19 12.86
C LEU A 49 33.20 22.59 12.34
N LEU A 50 34.23 23.22 12.90
CA LEU A 50 34.71 24.52 12.42
C LEU A 50 35.16 24.46 10.95
N GLU A 51 35.82 23.37 10.54
CA GLU A 51 36.18 23.15 9.13
C GLU A 51 34.95 23.10 8.21
N LEU A 52 33.88 22.41 8.62
CA LEU A 52 32.63 22.37 7.85
C LEU A 52 31.97 23.75 7.73
N VAL A 53 31.98 24.54 8.80
CA VAL A 53 31.46 25.92 8.81
C VAL A 53 32.21 26.75 7.77
N GLN A 54 33.54 26.72 7.79
CA GLN A 54 34.39 27.46 6.84
C GLN A 54 34.18 27.00 5.39
N GLN A 55 34.13 25.69 5.15
CA GLN A 55 33.87 25.13 3.82
C GLN A 55 32.49 25.53 3.28
N SER A 56 31.49 25.68 4.16
CA SER A 56 30.15 26.13 3.80
C SER A 56 30.00 27.65 3.70
N GLN A 57 31.07 28.42 3.95
CA GLN A 57 31.06 29.89 4.03
C GLN A 57 30.14 30.46 5.12
N GLY A 58 29.91 29.69 6.17
CA GLY A 58 29.12 30.12 7.32
C GLY A 58 29.95 30.85 8.38
N HIS A 59 29.31 31.14 9.50
CA HIS A 59 29.86 31.90 10.61
C HIS A 59 29.82 31.09 11.91
N TYR A 60 30.92 31.15 12.67
CA TYR A 60 30.97 30.64 14.03
C TYR A 60 30.95 31.81 15.02
N GLU A 61 29.99 31.79 15.92
CA GLU A 61 29.88 32.72 17.04
C GLU A 61 30.21 31.99 18.35
N ALA A 62 31.31 32.40 18.99
CA ALA A 62 31.78 31.88 20.26
C ALA A 62 30.96 32.45 21.43
N ALA A 63 29.70 32.02 21.56
CA ALA A 63 28.77 32.52 22.57
C ALA A 63 27.75 31.44 22.98
N ALA A 64 27.14 31.63 24.15
CA ALA A 64 25.93 30.90 24.52
C ALA A 64 24.74 31.40 23.69
N PHE A 65 23.79 30.50 23.42
CA PHE A 65 22.57 30.87 22.72
C PHE A 65 21.80 31.95 23.49
N ASN A 66 21.30 32.94 22.78
CA ASN A 66 20.41 33.97 23.30
C ASN A 66 19.27 34.22 22.30
N THR A 67 18.16 34.76 22.79
CA THR A 67 16.96 34.99 21.99
C THR A 67 17.03 36.25 21.11
N GLU A 68 18.14 36.99 21.14
CA GLU A 68 18.35 38.17 20.29
C GLU A 68 18.92 37.81 18.91
N ILE A 69 19.40 36.56 18.74
CA ILE A 69 19.84 36.05 17.45
C ILE A 69 18.66 36.10 16.47
N PRO A 70 18.78 36.79 15.33
CA PRO A 70 17.68 36.91 14.38
C PRO A 70 17.43 35.57 13.67
N LEU A 71 16.43 34.80 14.13
CA LEU A 71 16.22 33.43 13.64
C LEU A 71 15.58 33.38 12.25
N ARG A 72 14.80 34.39 11.86
CA ARG A 72 14.13 34.46 10.54
C ARG A 72 15.05 34.36 9.32
N GLN A 73 16.35 34.64 9.47
CA GLN A 73 17.31 34.49 8.37
C GLN A 73 17.64 33.02 8.06
N TYR A 74 17.35 32.11 8.98
CA TYR A 74 17.66 30.70 8.86
C TYR A 74 16.49 29.92 8.29
N ARG A 75 16.81 28.97 7.41
CA ARG A 75 15.79 28.06 6.87
C ARG A 75 15.38 27.00 7.88
N LEU A 76 16.32 26.55 8.69
CA LEU A 76 16.11 25.64 9.80
C LEU A 76 17.17 25.85 10.88
N VAL A 77 16.87 25.36 12.09
CA VAL A 77 17.72 25.39 13.27
C VAL A 77 17.85 23.98 13.84
N ILE A 78 19.04 23.60 14.28
CA ILE A 78 19.29 22.34 14.98
C ILE A 78 19.83 22.67 16.37
N ALA A 79 19.09 22.31 17.42
CA ALA A 79 19.54 22.35 18.80
C ALA A 79 20.27 21.03 19.13
N ALA A 80 21.60 21.11 19.27
CA ALA A 80 22.49 19.98 19.45
C ALA A 80 23.46 20.20 20.63
N THR A 81 22.92 20.73 21.73
CA THR A 81 23.66 20.90 22.99
C THR A 81 23.37 19.76 23.97
N ASP A 82 24.26 19.57 24.95
CA ASP A 82 24.02 18.65 26.08
C ASP A 82 23.13 19.27 27.17
N ASP A 83 22.68 20.51 27.00
CA ASP A 83 21.81 21.23 27.95
C ASP A 83 20.36 21.27 27.45
N ALA A 84 19.49 20.52 28.13
CA ALA A 84 18.07 20.46 27.82
C ALA A 84 17.36 21.82 27.97
N ALA A 85 17.80 22.69 28.88
CA ALA A 85 17.22 24.02 29.05
C ALA A 85 17.54 24.92 27.85
N ILE A 86 18.78 24.87 27.36
CA ILE A 86 19.17 25.60 26.14
C ILE A 86 18.41 25.08 24.93
N ASN A 87 18.35 23.75 24.74
CA ASN A 87 17.62 23.15 23.62
C ASN A 87 16.13 23.56 23.61
N ARG A 88 15.50 23.62 24.78
CA ARG A 88 14.12 24.12 24.94
C ARG A 88 14.00 25.61 24.60
N GLN A 89 14.93 26.44 25.06
CA GLN A 89 14.94 27.87 24.71
C GLN A 89 15.07 28.09 23.20
N VAL A 90 15.93 27.32 22.52
CA VAL A 90 16.06 27.36 21.05
C VAL A 90 14.74 26.99 20.39
N PHE A 91 14.08 25.93 20.87
CA PHE A 91 12.77 25.53 20.36
C PHE A 91 11.71 26.62 20.53
N GLU A 92 11.56 27.18 21.74
CA GLU A 92 10.57 28.22 22.02
C GLU A 92 10.82 29.48 21.17
N ALA A 93 12.08 29.87 20.96
CA ALA A 93 12.45 30.99 20.09
C ALA A 93 12.13 30.71 18.61
N CYS A 94 12.41 29.49 18.12
CA CYS A 94 12.08 29.10 16.74
C CYS A 94 10.57 29.05 16.50
N GLU A 95 9.80 28.53 17.48
CA GLU A 95 8.33 28.50 17.41
C GLU A 95 7.73 29.90 17.33
N ALA A 96 8.25 30.84 18.13
CA ALA A 96 7.80 32.24 18.10
C ALA A 96 8.00 32.91 16.72
N GLU A 97 9.00 32.46 15.96
CA GLU A 97 9.35 33.00 14.65
C GLU A 97 8.90 32.14 13.46
N ASN A 98 8.23 31.01 13.70
CA ASN A 98 7.85 30.00 12.69
C ASN A 98 9.05 29.44 11.90
N VAL A 99 10.19 29.23 12.58
CA VAL A 99 11.39 28.63 12.01
C VAL A 99 11.42 27.14 12.30
N LEU A 100 11.76 26.31 11.29
CA LEU A 100 11.86 24.86 11.48
C LEU A 100 12.97 24.52 12.46
N VAL A 101 12.64 23.79 13.52
CA VAL A 101 13.60 23.40 14.56
C VAL A 101 13.63 21.89 14.78
N ASN A 102 14.84 21.35 14.97
CA ASN A 102 15.06 19.98 15.42
C ASN A 102 15.92 20.02 16.69
N SER A 103 15.36 19.60 17.81
CA SER A 103 16.08 19.35 19.06
C SER A 103 16.57 17.90 19.08
N VAL A 104 17.88 17.68 19.18
CA VAL A 104 18.45 16.33 19.13
C VAL A 104 18.09 15.56 20.39
N ASP A 105 17.64 14.32 20.21
CA ASP A 105 17.20 13.41 21.28
C ASP A 105 16.03 13.93 22.14
N ASP A 106 15.28 14.91 21.61
CA ASP A 106 14.11 15.53 22.27
C ASP A 106 12.92 15.68 21.30
N PRO A 107 12.21 14.57 21.00
CA PRO A 107 11.12 14.56 20.01
C PRO A 107 9.96 15.56 20.25
N PRO A 108 9.52 15.84 21.50
CA PRO A 108 8.49 16.84 21.76
C PRO A 108 8.85 18.25 21.26
N HIS A 109 10.14 18.59 21.27
CA HIS A 109 10.65 19.90 20.86
C HIS A 109 11.24 19.85 19.43
N CYS A 110 10.53 19.20 18.52
CA CYS A 110 10.86 19.15 17.10
C CYS A 110 9.68 19.58 16.23
N ARG A 111 9.97 20.23 15.11
CA ARG A 111 9.03 20.48 13.99
C ARG A 111 9.41 19.75 12.72
N PHE A 112 10.61 19.19 12.68
CA PHE A 112 11.00 18.20 11.69
C PHE A 112 11.91 17.16 12.32
N MET A 113 11.94 15.98 11.71
CA MET A 113 12.83 14.89 12.10
C MET A 113 13.90 14.71 11.02
N VAL A 114 15.12 14.40 11.42
CA VAL A 114 16.17 13.98 10.48
C VAL A 114 16.06 12.47 10.27
N PRO A 115 15.64 11.99 9.09
CA PRO A 115 15.43 10.56 8.84
C PRO A 115 16.74 9.81 8.64
N ALA A 116 16.66 8.48 8.63
CA ALA A 116 17.70 7.66 8.01
C ALA A 116 17.68 7.89 6.49
N ILE A 117 18.83 8.17 5.88
CA ILE A 117 18.93 8.51 4.45
C ILE A 117 19.75 7.44 3.71
N VAL A 118 19.24 6.98 2.57
CA VAL A 118 20.00 6.27 1.53
C VAL A 118 20.26 7.26 0.40
N ASP A 119 21.54 7.50 0.13
CA ASP A 119 21.98 8.50 -0.86
C ASP A 119 22.44 7.82 -2.15
N ARG A 120 21.74 8.12 -3.24
CA ARG A 120 22.06 7.76 -4.63
C ARG A 120 21.91 9.00 -5.51
N SER A 121 22.36 10.15 -5.01
CA SER A 121 22.11 11.48 -5.59
C SER A 121 22.21 11.48 -7.12
N PRO A 122 21.20 12.04 -7.82
CA PRO A 122 20.07 12.83 -7.28
C PRO A 122 18.90 12.00 -6.72
N LEU A 123 18.96 10.67 -6.72
CA LEU A 123 17.95 9.84 -6.03
C LEU A 123 18.22 9.80 -4.53
N LEU A 124 17.23 10.19 -3.72
CA LEU A 124 17.29 10.15 -2.27
C LEU A 124 16.12 9.36 -1.71
N ILE A 125 16.36 8.55 -0.68
CA ILE A 125 15.32 7.81 0.04
C ILE A 125 15.47 8.07 1.52
N SER A 126 14.38 8.47 2.17
CA SER A 126 14.32 8.74 3.60
C SER A 126 13.44 7.72 4.32
N VAL A 127 13.94 7.16 5.42
CA VAL A 127 13.22 6.25 6.32
C VAL A 127 13.03 6.94 7.66
N ALA A 128 11.78 7.05 8.12
CA ALA A 128 11.44 7.70 9.39
C ALA A 128 10.40 6.89 10.17
N THR A 129 10.61 6.76 11.47
CA THR A 129 9.67 6.13 12.42
C THR A 129 9.14 7.13 13.46
N ASN A 130 9.22 8.44 13.21
CA ASN A 130 8.86 9.49 14.17
C ASN A 130 9.51 9.31 15.56
N GLY A 131 10.79 8.93 15.59
CA GLY A 131 11.50 8.66 16.86
C GLY A 131 11.12 7.37 17.58
N ALA A 132 10.05 6.66 17.18
CA ALA A 132 9.56 5.47 17.88
C ALA A 132 10.53 4.28 17.85
N SER A 133 11.25 4.08 16.73
CA SER A 133 12.26 3.01 16.63
C SER A 133 13.42 3.38 15.69
N PRO A 134 14.46 4.04 16.23
CA PRO A 134 15.69 4.34 15.48
C PRO A 134 16.39 3.07 14.95
N VAL A 135 16.28 1.96 15.68
CA VAL A 135 16.86 0.66 15.28
C VAL A 135 16.15 0.10 14.04
N LEU A 136 14.82 0.13 14.00
CA LEU A 136 14.06 -0.31 12.83
C LEU A 136 14.36 0.57 11.60
N SER A 137 14.42 1.90 11.80
CA SER A 137 14.82 2.84 10.73
C SER A 137 16.19 2.48 10.15
N ARG A 138 17.16 2.11 11.00
CA ARG A 138 18.49 1.65 10.57
C ARG A 138 18.44 0.33 9.81
N GLN A 139 17.64 -0.64 10.27
CA GLN A 139 17.50 -1.93 9.61
C GLN A 139 16.92 -1.80 8.19
N ILE A 140 15.84 -1.03 8.04
CA ILE A 140 15.20 -0.77 6.73
C ILE A 140 16.19 -0.02 5.82
N ARG A 141 16.90 0.99 6.34
CA ARG A 141 17.96 1.67 5.57
C ARG A 141 19.00 0.70 5.04
N THR A 142 19.49 -0.22 5.87
CA THR A 142 20.46 -1.24 5.44
C THR A 142 19.90 -2.16 4.35
N GLN A 143 18.64 -2.57 4.45
CA GLN A 143 17.98 -3.37 3.40
C GLN A 143 17.90 -2.62 2.07
N LEU A 144 17.56 -1.33 2.12
CA LEU A 144 17.49 -0.46 0.93
C LEU A 144 18.87 -0.18 0.32
N GLU A 145 19.91 0.01 1.14
CA GLU A 145 21.29 0.15 0.65
C GLU A 145 21.73 -1.06 -0.19
N THR A 146 21.32 -2.27 0.23
CA THR A 146 21.64 -3.52 -0.48
C THR A 146 20.82 -3.70 -1.77
N SER A 147 19.55 -3.29 -1.78
CA SER A 147 18.65 -3.53 -2.92
C SER A 147 18.76 -2.46 -4.00
N ILE A 148 19.34 -1.29 -3.71
CA ILE A 148 19.40 -0.16 -4.64
C ILE A 148 20.84 0.09 -5.11
N PRO A 149 21.16 -0.24 -6.39
CA PRO A 149 22.50 -0.07 -6.95
C PRO A 149 23.04 1.36 -6.84
N HIS A 150 24.35 1.50 -6.62
CA HIS A 150 25.03 2.81 -6.62
C HIS A 150 24.88 3.57 -7.95
N GLY A 151 24.78 2.86 -9.07
CA GLY A 151 24.58 3.44 -10.41
C GLY A 151 23.23 4.13 -10.62
N MET A 152 22.28 4.02 -9.69
CA MET A 152 20.93 4.60 -9.86
C MET A 152 20.96 6.11 -10.04
N GLY A 153 21.89 6.83 -9.38
CA GLY A 153 22.06 8.27 -9.57
C GLY A 153 22.46 8.67 -10.99
N LYS A 154 23.29 7.84 -11.66
CA LYS A 154 23.64 8.02 -13.07
C LYS A 154 22.41 7.87 -13.96
N LEU A 155 21.59 6.86 -13.69
CA LEU A 155 20.34 6.64 -14.43
C LEU A 155 19.37 7.81 -14.28
N VAL A 156 19.19 8.35 -13.06
CA VAL A 156 18.30 9.52 -12.87
C VAL A 156 18.82 10.73 -13.64
N SER A 157 20.12 11.01 -13.58
CA SER A 157 20.74 12.12 -14.31
C SER A 157 20.60 11.95 -15.83
N PHE A 158 20.86 10.74 -16.34
CA PHE A 158 20.70 10.38 -17.75
C PHE A 158 19.25 10.57 -18.21
N SER A 159 18.27 9.98 -17.52
CA SER A 159 16.86 10.13 -17.85
C SER A 159 16.39 11.59 -17.78
N GLY A 160 16.95 12.38 -16.87
CA GLY A 160 16.68 13.81 -16.74
C GLY A 160 17.01 14.61 -18.00
N GLN A 161 18.13 14.29 -18.67
CA GLN A 161 18.56 14.95 -19.91
C GLN A 161 17.56 14.71 -21.06
N TRP A 162 16.98 13.50 -21.11
CA TRP A 162 16.05 13.09 -22.16
C TRP A 162 14.60 13.50 -21.90
N ARG A 163 14.27 13.96 -20.69
CA ARG A 163 12.89 14.32 -20.30
C ARG A 163 12.24 15.32 -21.25
N ALA A 164 12.99 16.32 -21.72
CA ALA A 164 12.47 17.34 -22.64
C ALA A 164 12.14 16.76 -24.02
N ALA A 165 13.03 15.93 -24.58
CA ALA A 165 12.83 15.27 -25.87
C ALA A 165 11.64 14.29 -25.84
N VAL A 166 11.56 13.47 -24.78
CA VAL A 166 10.43 12.55 -24.56
C VAL A 166 9.12 13.33 -24.43
N LYS A 167 9.11 14.46 -23.72
CA LYS A 167 7.92 15.33 -23.60
C LYS A 167 7.51 15.97 -24.93
N ALA A 168 8.45 16.32 -25.79
CA ALA A 168 8.16 16.86 -27.10
C ALA A 168 7.51 15.81 -28.02
N LYS A 169 7.96 14.56 -27.96
CA LYS A 169 7.43 13.45 -28.77
C LYS A 169 6.12 12.88 -28.23
N ILE A 170 6.00 12.72 -26.91
CA ILE A 170 4.89 12.06 -26.24
C ILE A 170 4.17 13.07 -25.34
N GLN A 171 3.03 13.58 -25.81
CA GLN A 171 2.29 14.67 -25.15
C GLN A 171 1.49 14.21 -23.92
N ASN A 172 0.96 12.99 -23.95
CA ASN A 172 0.18 12.43 -22.86
C ASN A 172 1.10 12.02 -21.66
N PRO A 173 0.84 12.51 -20.43
CA PRO A 173 1.59 12.11 -19.23
C PRO A 173 1.62 10.61 -18.95
N ASP A 174 0.51 9.90 -19.14
CA ASP A 174 0.41 8.47 -18.85
C ASP A 174 1.22 7.65 -19.85
N GLU A 175 1.17 8.03 -21.13
CA GLU A 175 2.00 7.45 -22.19
C GLU A 175 3.50 7.64 -21.92
N ARG A 176 3.91 8.83 -21.44
CA ARG A 176 5.31 9.07 -21.05
C ARG A 176 5.76 8.15 -19.92
N ARG A 177 4.90 7.89 -18.94
CA ARG A 177 5.20 6.97 -17.85
C ARG A 177 5.42 5.55 -18.39
N ILE A 178 4.52 5.07 -19.25
CA ILE A 178 4.63 3.75 -19.89
C ILE A 178 5.93 3.66 -20.69
N PHE A 179 6.29 4.70 -21.44
CA PHE A 179 7.56 4.78 -22.16
C PHE A 179 8.76 4.57 -21.22
N TRP A 180 8.82 5.33 -20.12
CA TRP A 180 9.91 5.21 -19.15
C TRP A 180 9.96 3.84 -18.46
N GLU A 181 8.80 3.27 -18.09
CA GLU A 181 8.72 1.94 -17.49
C GLU A 181 9.27 0.85 -18.43
N ASN A 182 8.84 0.86 -19.70
CA ASN A 182 9.32 -0.08 -20.71
C ASN A 182 10.82 0.09 -20.95
N LEU A 183 11.28 1.34 -21.00
CA LEU A 183 12.69 1.64 -21.19
C LEU A 183 13.54 1.19 -20.01
N TYR A 184 13.06 1.33 -18.77
CA TYR A 184 13.72 0.79 -17.58
C TYR A 184 13.62 -0.73 -17.45
N ALA A 185 12.71 -1.39 -18.17
CA ALA A 185 12.67 -2.84 -18.29
C ALA A 185 13.63 -3.36 -19.39
N SER A 186 14.20 -2.47 -20.20
CA SER A 186 15.18 -2.79 -21.25
C SER A 186 16.63 -2.80 -20.74
N PRO A 187 17.62 -3.19 -21.57
CA PRO A 187 19.04 -3.13 -21.25
C PRO A 187 19.59 -1.73 -20.95
N LEU A 188 18.79 -0.65 -21.11
CA LEU A 188 19.25 0.73 -20.87
C LEU A 188 19.93 0.89 -19.50
N LYS A 189 19.34 0.35 -18.43
CA LYS A 189 19.88 0.50 -17.07
C LYS A 189 21.30 -0.01 -16.96
N GLU A 190 21.57 -1.17 -17.55
CA GLU A 190 22.88 -1.81 -17.54
C GLU A 190 23.90 -0.98 -18.32
N GLN A 191 23.51 -0.45 -19.48
CA GLN A 191 24.40 0.42 -20.27
C GLN A 191 24.77 1.70 -19.52
N VAL A 192 23.80 2.33 -18.84
CA VAL A 192 24.07 3.54 -18.04
C VAL A 192 24.93 3.21 -16.81
N PHE A 193 24.71 2.07 -16.16
CA PHE A 193 25.53 1.67 -15.01
C PHE A 193 26.99 1.39 -15.39
N ASN A 194 27.22 0.88 -16.60
CA ASN A 194 28.54 0.57 -17.15
C ASN A 194 29.19 1.76 -17.90
N ASP A 195 28.64 2.97 -17.80
CA ASP A 195 29.14 4.19 -18.48
C ASP A 195 29.15 4.12 -20.02
N ASN A 196 28.39 3.19 -20.61
CA ASN A 196 28.21 3.05 -22.07
C ASN A 196 27.18 4.06 -22.60
N LEU A 197 27.43 5.35 -22.42
CA LEU A 197 26.46 6.42 -22.71
C LEU A 197 26.07 6.52 -24.20
N GLN A 198 26.97 6.17 -25.11
CA GLN A 198 26.68 6.17 -26.55
C GLN A 198 25.57 5.16 -26.89
N GLU A 199 25.69 3.94 -26.36
CA GLU A 199 24.69 2.90 -26.56
C GLU A 199 23.39 3.23 -25.83
N ALA A 200 23.48 3.79 -24.61
CA ALA A 200 22.31 4.24 -23.87
C ALA A 200 21.51 5.33 -24.63
N ASN A 201 22.20 6.29 -25.26
CA ASN A 201 21.58 7.29 -26.13
C ASN A 201 20.92 6.65 -27.34
N ARG A 202 21.60 5.71 -28.00
CA ARG A 202 21.05 4.98 -29.15
C ARG A 202 19.76 4.23 -28.78
N LEU A 203 19.73 3.57 -27.62
CA LEU A 203 18.56 2.81 -27.14
C LEU A 203 17.33 3.70 -26.92
N ILE A 204 17.50 4.88 -26.29
CA ILE A 204 16.37 5.78 -26.05
C ILE A 204 15.92 6.49 -27.32
N GLU A 205 16.84 6.84 -28.23
CA GLU A 205 16.49 7.37 -29.56
C GLU A 205 15.69 6.35 -30.36
N GLN A 206 16.14 5.10 -30.40
CA GLN A 206 15.43 4.02 -31.06
C GLN A 206 14.05 3.82 -30.44
N ALA A 207 13.95 3.77 -29.11
CA ALA A 207 12.67 3.63 -28.42
C ALA A 207 11.71 4.80 -28.73
N LEU A 208 12.22 6.02 -28.91
CA LEU A 208 11.42 7.20 -29.30
C LEU A 208 10.97 7.15 -30.77
N GLN A 209 11.81 6.62 -31.66
CA GLN A 209 11.47 6.45 -33.08
C GLN A 209 10.40 5.36 -33.27
N GLU A 210 10.56 4.25 -32.56
CA GLU A 210 9.64 3.09 -32.60
C GLU A 210 8.42 3.27 -31.69
N TRP A 211 8.30 4.41 -31.00
CA TRP A 211 7.20 4.65 -30.07
C TRP A 211 5.85 4.63 -30.80
N THR A 212 5.01 3.69 -30.39
CA THR A 212 3.60 3.64 -30.74
C THR A 212 2.77 3.83 -29.49
N THR A 213 1.66 4.58 -29.60
CA THR A 213 0.70 4.75 -28.51
C THR A 213 0.28 3.36 -27.97
N PRO A 214 0.48 3.10 -26.67
CA PRO A 214 0.08 1.84 -26.06
C PRO A 214 -1.42 1.64 -26.23
N LYS A 215 -1.83 0.42 -26.57
CA LYS A 215 -3.23 0.04 -26.45
C LYS A 215 -3.57 -0.09 -24.97
N GLY A 216 -4.72 0.45 -24.57
CA GLY A 216 -5.19 0.24 -23.21
C GLY A 216 -5.53 -1.22 -22.97
N GLU A 217 -5.43 -1.62 -21.71
CA GLU A 217 -5.68 -2.99 -21.29
C GLU A 217 -6.38 -3.00 -19.93
N VAL A 218 -7.11 -4.09 -19.66
CA VAL A 218 -7.84 -4.26 -18.41
C VAL A 218 -7.25 -5.41 -17.60
N TYR A 219 -6.91 -5.14 -16.34
CA TYR A 219 -6.55 -6.14 -15.36
C TYR A 219 -7.75 -6.43 -14.45
N LEU A 220 -8.27 -7.65 -14.50
CA LEU A 220 -9.21 -8.15 -13.49
C LEU A 220 -8.40 -8.74 -12.34
N VAL A 221 -8.34 -8.03 -11.21
CA VAL A 221 -7.44 -8.34 -10.09
C VAL A 221 -8.23 -8.75 -8.86
N GLY A 222 -7.94 -9.94 -8.34
CA GLY A 222 -8.42 -10.38 -7.04
C GLY A 222 -7.67 -9.70 -5.90
N ALA A 223 -8.38 -8.93 -5.08
CA ALA A 223 -7.85 -8.20 -3.94
C ALA A 223 -7.60 -9.11 -2.72
N GLY A 224 -8.16 -10.31 -2.70
CA GLY A 224 -8.20 -11.12 -1.48
C GLY A 224 -9.34 -10.70 -0.54
N PRO A 225 -9.46 -11.35 0.63
CA PRO A 225 -10.61 -11.20 1.54
C PRO A 225 -10.56 -9.95 2.44
N GLY A 226 -9.41 -9.26 2.52
CA GLY A 226 -9.30 -7.99 3.24
C GLY A 226 -7.87 -7.65 3.66
N ASP A 227 -7.11 -8.63 4.14
CA ASP A 227 -5.71 -8.47 4.55
C ASP A 227 -4.80 -8.11 3.33
N PRO A 228 -4.08 -6.96 3.35
CA PRO A 228 -3.16 -6.58 2.29
C PRO A 228 -2.03 -7.59 2.03
N GLU A 229 -1.61 -8.36 3.04
CA GLU A 229 -0.55 -9.36 2.87
C GLU A 229 -1.03 -10.60 2.10
N LEU A 230 -2.34 -10.75 1.89
CA LEU A 230 -2.92 -11.79 1.05
C LEU A 230 -3.04 -11.39 -0.43
N LEU A 231 -2.61 -10.18 -0.80
CA LEU A 231 -2.46 -9.81 -2.20
C LEU A 231 -1.37 -10.66 -2.86
N THR A 232 -1.63 -11.08 -4.10
CA THR A 232 -0.58 -11.72 -4.89
C THR A 232 0.44 -10.68 -5.35
N LEU A 233 1.70 -11.10 -5.53
CA LEU A 233 2.75 -10.21 -6.05
C LEU A 233 2.38 -9.60 -7.41
N LYS A 234 1.67 -10.36 -8.26
CA LYS A 234 1.18 -9.88 -9.56
C LYS A 234 0.09 -8.83 -9.38
N ALA A 235 -0.82 -9.00 -8.43
CA ALA A 235 -1.86 -8.01 -8.11
C ALA A 235 -1.24 -6.68 -7.69
N LEU A 236 -0.34 -6.69 -6.70
CA LEU A 236 0.34 -5.49 -6.22
C LEU A 236 1.08 -4.76 -7.35
N ARG A 237 1.81 -5.51 -8.19
CA ARG A 237 2.53 -4.94 -9.34
C ARG A 237 1.60 -4.23 -10.33
N LEU A 238 0.47 -4.84 -10.68
CA LEU A 238 -0.48 -4.24 -11.62
C LEU A 238 -1.25 -3.07 -11.01
N MET A 239 -1.61 -3.13 -9.73
CA MET A 239 -2.22 -2.02 -8.99
C MET A 239 -1.33 -0.77 -8.96
N GLN A 240 -0.02 -0.95 -8.88
CA GLN A 240 0.97 0.13 -8.94
C GLN A 240 1.16 0.70 -10.35
N GLN A 241 0.79 -0.05 -11.40
CA GLN A 241 0.94 0.36 -12.81
C GLN A 241 -0.34 0.92 -13.43
N ALA A 242 -1.48 0.72 -12.78
CA ALA A 242 -2.78 1.14 -13.28
C ALA A 242 -2.93 2.67 -13.30
N ASP A 243 -3.52 3.19 -14.38
CA ASP A 243 -3.90 4.60 -14.50
C ASP A 243 -5.27 4.86 -13.86
N VAL A 244 -6.15 3.88 -13.96
CA VAL A 244 -7.50 3.91 -13.39
C VAL A 244 -7.73 2.63 -12.58
N VAL A 245 -8.19 2.78 -11.34
CA VAL A 245 -8.58 1.67 -10.47
C VAL A 245 -10.09 1.72 -10.25
N ILE A 246 -10.81 0.74 -10.81
CA ILE A 246 -12.25 0.56 -10.62
C ILE A 246 -12.47 -0.51 -9.56
N TYR A 247 -13.03 -0.12 -8.42
CA TYR A 247 -13.15 -0.99 -7.24
C TYR A 247 -14.56 -0.97 -6.64
N ASP A 248 -14.89 -2.03 -5.92
CA ASP A 248 -16.17 -2.16 -5.22
C ASP A 248 -15.99 -2.19 -3.70
N ARG A 249 -17.12 -2.28 -2.99
CA ARG A 249 -17.21 -2.20 -1.52
C ARG A 249 -16.41 -3.29 -0.79
N LEU A 250 -16.10 -4.41 -1.44
CA LEU A 250 -15.43 -5.54 -0.79
C LEU A 250 -13.91 -5.41 -0.74
N VAL A 251 -13.36 -4.40 -1.41
CA VAL A 251 -11.93 -4.07 -1.33
C VAL A 251 -11.69 -3.22 -0.08
N SER A 252 -10.75 -3.62 0.77
CA SER A 252 -10.43 -2.92 2.02
C SER A 252 -9.62 -1.64 1.78
N ASP A 253 -9.74 -0.66 2.69
CA ASP A 253 -8.98 0.60 2.60
C ASP A 253 -7.46 0.38 2.61
N PRO A 254 -6.88 -0.51 3.45
CA PRO A 254 -5.45 -0.80 3.40
C PRO A 254 -4.97 -1.34 2.04
N ILE A 255 -5.80 -2.09 1.31
CA ILE A 255 -5.48 -2.50 -0.07
C ILE A 255 -5.52 -1.31 -1.03
N MET A 256 -6.49 -0.41 -0.87
CA MET A 256 -6.62 0.80 -1.71
C MET A 256 -5.46 1.80 -1.51
N GLU A 257 -4.79 1.77 -0.36
CA GLU A 257 -3.55 2.52 -0.09
C GLU A 257 -2.35 1.97 -0.86
N LEU A 258 -2.38 0.69 -1.24
CA LEU A 258 -1.37 0.04 -2.08
C LEU A 258 -1.57 0.28 -3.58
N CYS A 259 -2.63 0.99 -3.99
CA CYS A 259 -2.76 1.47 -5.35
C CYS A 259 -1.81 2.64 -5.61
N ARG A 260 -1.45 2.86 -6.89
CA ARG A 260 -0.69 4.04 -7.31
C ARG A 260 -1.34 5.33 -6.80
N ARG A 261 -0.56 6.26 -6.23
CA ARG A 261 -1.08 7.45 -5.54
C ARG A 261 -1.81 8.43 -6.45
N ASP A 262 -1.38 8.54 -7.70
CA ASP A 262 -1.89 9.43 -8.75
C ASP A 262 -2.85 8.71 -9.73
N ALA A 263 -3.21 7.45 -9.47
CA ALA A 263 -4.24 6.77 -10.25
C ALA A 263 -5.64 7.33 -9.94
N GLU A 264 -6.47 7.43 -10.97
CA GLU A 264 -7.89 7.75 -10.83
C GLU A 264 -8.60 6.58 -10.13
N LYS A 265 -9.24 6.81 -8.98
CA LYS A 265 -9.94 5.76 -8.21
C LYS A 265 -11.44 5.92 -8.38
N ILE A 266 -12.10 4.93 -8.96
CA ILE A 266 -13.53 4.95 -9.28
C ILE A 266 -14.24 3.87 -8.48
N TYR A 267 -15.10 4.30 -7.56
CA TYR A 267 -15.92 3.41 -6.75
C TYR A 267 -17.21 3.02 -7.50
N VAL A 268 -17.45 1.72 -7.66
CA VAL A 268 -18.65 1.17 -8.35
C VAL A 268 -19.54 0.33 -7.41
N GLY A 269 -19.30 0.36 -6.10
CA GLY A 269 -20.08 -0.40 -5.14
C GLY A 269 -21.47 0.19 -4.83
N LYS A 270 -22.42 -0.67 -4.45
CA LYS A 270 -23.76 -0.27 -4.00
C LYS A 270 -23.70 0.43 -2.63
N ALA A 271 -23.71 1.75 -2.59
CA ALA A 271 -24.08 2.49 -1.38
C ALA A 271 -25.60 2.42 -1.20
N ARG A 272 -26.09 2.14 0.00
CA ARG A 272 -27.52 1.92 0.33
C ARG A 272 -28.45 3.13 0.09
N SER A 273 -28.00 4.20 -0.57
CA SER A 273 -28.77 5.44 -0.71
C SER A 273 -28.37 6.36 -1.88
N ASN A 274 -27.48 5.97 -2.80
CA ASN A 274 -27.18 6.81 -3.97
C ASN A 274 -26.91 5.95 -5.21
N HIS A 275 -27.58 6.32 -6.31
CA HIS A 275 -27.58 5.73 -7.66
C HIS A 275 -26.59 4.58 -7.90
N ALA A 276 -27.12 3.36 -7.90
CA ALA A 276 -26.35 2.18 -8.30
C ALA A 276 -25.92 2.30 -9.77
N VAL A 277 -24.63 2.14 -10.06
CA VAL A 277 -24.18 1.88 -11.44
C VAL A 277 -24.60 0.44 -11.77
N PRO A 278 -25.47 0.21 -12.77
CA PRO A 278 -25.79 -1.14 -13.22
C PRO A 278 -24.53 -1.87 -13.69
N GLN A 279 -24.53 -3.21 -13.70
CA GLN A 279 -23.35 -3.97 -14.15
C GLN A 279 -22.91 -3.58 -15.56
N GLU A 280 -23.86 -3.33 -16.46
CA GLU A 280 -23.60 -2.81 -17.81
C GLU A 280 -22.82 -1.48 -17.78
N GLY A 281 -23.11 -0.61 -16.80
CA GLY A 281 -22.36 0.62 -16.58
C GLY A 281 -20.91 0.38 -16.14
N ILE A 282 -20.65 -0.66 -15.34
CA ILE A 282 -19.28 -1.04 -14.95
C ILE A 282 -18.51 -1.54 -16.17
N ASN A 283 -19.11 -2.44 -16.95
CA ASN A 283 -18.48 -3.01 -18.13
C ASN A 283 -18.16 -1.92 -19.17
N ALA A 284 -19.10 -1.00 -19.42
CA ALA A 284 -18.91 0.14 -20.30
C ALA A 284 -17.77 1.07 -19.83
N LEU A 285 -17.61 1.28 -18.51
CA LEU A 285 -16.48 2.05 -17.98
C LEU A 285 -15.14 1.36 -18.25
N LEU A 286 -15.06 0.03 -18.08
CA LEU A 286 -13.83 -0.72 -18.37
C LEU A 286 -13.43 -0.58 -19.84
N VAL A 287 -14.40 -0.76 -20.76
CA VAL A 287 -14.17 -0.61 -22.20
C VAL A 287 -13.76 0.82 -22.54
N LYS A 288 -14.48 1.82 -22.02
CA LYS A 288 -14.21 3.24 -22.27
C LYS A 288 -12.77 3.61 -21.93
N TYR A 289 -12.33 3.36 -20.69
CA TYR A 289 -10.99 3.77 -20.26
C TYR A 289 -9.89 2.98 -20.99
N ALA A 290 -10.13 1.71 -21.34
CA ALA A 290 -9.18 0.95 -22.13
C ALA A 290 -9.08 1.48 -23.57
N GLN A 291 -10.19 1.91 -24.18
CA GLN A 291 -10.20 2.54 -25.51
C GLN A 291 -9.54 3.93 -25.50
N GLU A 292 -9.52 4.62 -24.37
CA GLU A 292 -8.72 5.83 -24.14
C GLU A 292 -7.20 5.53 -24.01
N GLY A 293 -6.77 4.27 -24.11
CA GLY A 293 -5.37 3.87 -24.01
C GLY A 293 -4.86 3.64 -22.59
N LYS A 294 -5.75 3.70 -21.58
CA LYS A 294 -5.36 3.57 -20.16
C LYS A 294 -5.18 2.12 -19.73
N ARG A 295 -4.30 1.90 -18.75
CA ARG A 295 -4.22 0.65 -18.00
C ARG A 295 -5.26 0.66 -16.88
N VAL A 296 -6.29 -0.17 -17.00
CA VAL A 296 -7.43 -0.18 -16.09
C VAL A 296 -7.34 -1.38 -15.15
N CYS A 297 -7.29 -1.15 -13.84
CA CYS A 297 -7.36 -2.21 -12.84
C CYS A 297 -8.78 -2.31 -12.29
N ARG A 298 -9.52 -3.37 -12.68
CA ARG A 298 -10.76 -3.78 -12.03
C ARG A 298 -10.41 -4.60 -10.79
N LEU A 299 -10.38 -3.94 -9.64
CA LEU A 299 -10.04 -4.55 -8.36
C LEU A 299 -11.30 -5.10 -7.70
N LYS A 300 -11.30 -6.40 -7.40
CA LYS A 300 -12.47 -7.14 -6.93
C LYS A 300 -12.15 -7.84 -5.61
N GLY A 301 -13.03 -7.74 -4.62
CA GLY A 301 -12.87 -8.47 -3.36
C GLY A 301 -12.82 -10.00 -3.58
N GLY A 302 -11.91 -10.68 -2.88
CA GLY A 302 -11.69 -12.11 -3.03
C GLY A 302 -11.01 -12.48 -4.36
N ASP A 303 -11.63 -13.40 -5.10
CA ASP A 303 -11.18 -13.87 -6.39
C ASP A 303 -12.13 -13.39 -7.51
N PRO A 304 -11.63 -12.96 -8.69
CA PRO A 304 -12.48 -12.44 -9.77
C PRO A 304 -13.53 -13.43 -10.29
N PHE A 305 -13.26 -14.74 -10.24
CA PHE A 305 -14.07 -15.79 -10.85
C PHE A 305 -14.89 -16.60 -9.84
N ILE A 306 -14.66 -16.44 -8.54
CA ILE A 306 -15.49 -17.08 -7.50
C ILE A 306 -16.55 -16.10 -7.03
N PHE A 307 -17.76 -16.23 -7.59
CA PHE A 307 -18.93 -15.36 -7.33
C PHE A 307 -18.68 -13.84 -7.53
N GLY A 308 -17.60 -13.48 -8.24
CA GLY A 308 -17.22 -12.09 -8.50
C GLY A 308 -17.83 -11.50 -9.78
N ARG A 309 -18.51 -12.30 -10.61
CA ARG A 309 -19.00 -11.90 -11.96
C ARG A 309 -17.89 -11.47 -12.93
N GLY A 310 -16.65 -11.90 -12.71
CA GLY A 310 -15.54 -11.54 -13.59
C GLY A 310 -15.66 -12.08 -15.01
N GLY A 311 -16.38 -13.19 -15.22
CA GLY A 311 -16.67 -13.72 -16.55
C GLY A 311 -17.48 -12.75 -17.41
N GLU A 312 -18.57 -12.20 -16.86
CA GLU A 312 -19.43 -11.23 -17.55
C GLU A 312 -18.66 -9.95 -17.92
N GLU A 313 -17.76 -9.49 -17.05
CA GLU A 313 -16.91 -8.32 -17.32
C GLU A 313 -15.93 -8.59 -18.49
N ILE A 314 -15.40 -9.81 -18.60
CA ILE A 314 -14.44 -10.19 -19.66
C ILE A 314 -15.12 -10.40 -21.01
N GLU A 315 -16.33 -10.97 -21.04
CA GLU A 315 -17.07 -11.17 -22.29
C GLU A 315 -17.28 -9.84 -23.02
N GLU A 316 -17.61 -8.77 -22.29
CA GLU A 316 -17.75 -7.42 -22.86
C GLU A 316 -16.42 -6.87 -23.39
N LEU A 317 -15.32 -7.08 -22.64
CA LEU A 317 -13.99 -6.64 -23.05
C LEU A 317 -13.52 -7.34 -24.32
N PHE A 318 -13.78 -8.64 -24.41
CA PHE A 318 -13.50 -9.44 -25.60
C PHE A 318 -14.31 -8.95 -26.80
N ALA A 319 -15.62 -8.72 -26.62
CA ALA A 319 -16.49 -8.19 -27.67
C ALA A 319 -16.04 -6.80 -28.17
N ALA A 320 -15.49 -5.97 -27.28
CA ALA A 320 -14.93 -4.66 -27.60
C ALA A 320 -13.50 -4.68 -28.17
N GLY A 321 -12.88 -5.86 -28.32
CA GLY A 321 -11.50 -6.01 -28.81
C GLY A 321 -10.44 -5.45 -27.85
N VAL A 322 -10.76 -5.33 -26.57
CA VAL A 322 -9.87 -4.83 -25.52
C VAL A 322 -9.01 -5.96 -24.98
N ALA A 323 -7.70 -5.74 -24.87
CA ALA A 323 -6.80 -6.70 -24.24
C ALA A 323 -7.07 -6.76 -22.74
N PHE A 324 -7.08 -7.96 -22.17
CA PHE A 324 -7.31 -8.13 -20.74
C PHE A 324 -6.42 -9.23 -20.14
N GLN A 325 -6.20 -9.13 -18.82
CA GLN A 325 -5.52 -10.13 -18.02
C GLN A 325 -6.32 -10.40 -16.75
N VAL A 326 -6.32 -11.65 -16.30
CA VAL A 326 -6.92 -12.01 -15.01
C VAL A 326 -5.80 -12.36 -14.04
N VAL A 327 -5.87 -11.82 -12.84
CA VAL A 327 -5.01 -12.15 -11.71
C VAL A 327 -5.87 -12.74 -10.60
N PRO A 328 -5.71 -14.03 -10.29
CA PRO A 328 -6.50 -14.66 -9.22
C PRO A 328 -6.16 -14.04 -7.87
N GLY A 329 -7.12 -14.10 -6.97
CA GLY A 329 -6.97 -13.64 -5.59
C GLY A 329 -7.24 -14.76 -4.60
N ILE A 330 -6.85 -14.57 -3.35
CA ILE A 330 -7.26 -15.46 -2.27
C ILE A 330 -8.78 -15.28 -2.09
N THR A 331 -9.56 -16.32 -2.39
CA THR A 331 -11.01 -16.24 -2.19
C THR A 331 -11.38 -16.23 -0.71
N ALA A 332 -12.56 -15.69 -0.38
CA ALA A 332 -13.02 -15.59 1.01
C ALA A 332 -13.05 -16.95 1.72
N ALA A 333 -13.39 -18.04 1.02
CA ALA A 333 -13.33 -19.38 1.60
C ALA A 333 -11.95 -19.74 2.13
N SER A 334 -10.90 -19.55 1.33
CA SER A 334 -9.53 -19.87 1.72
C SER A 334 -9.04 -18.99 2.87
N GLY A 335 -9.27 -17.68 2.79
CA GLY A 335 -8.84 -16.74 3.83
C GLY A 335 -9.56 -16.97 5.16
N CYS A 336 -10.90 -17.00 5.14
CA CYS A 336 -11.70 -17.25 6.34
C CYS A 336 -11.38 -18.62 6.95
N SER A 337 -11.18 -19.67 6.14
CA SER A 337 -10.79 -21.00 6.62
C SER A 337 -9.49 -20.96 7.42
N ALA A 338 -8.43 -20.37 6.84
CA ALA A 338 -7.12 -20.30 7.47
C ALA A 338 -7.12 -19.43 8.74
N TYR A 339 -7.73 -18.24 8.69
CA TYR A 339 -7.71 -17.27 9.80
C TYR A 339 -8.73 -17.60 10.90
N ALA A 340 -9.75 -18.42 10.61
CA ALA A 340 -10.67 -18.94 11.61
C ALA A 340 -10.21 -20.28 12.21
N GLY A 341 -9.11 -20.87 11.76
CA GLY A 341 -8.67 -22.20 12.20
C GLY A 341 -9.63 -23.32 11.82
N ILE A 342 -10.38 -23.17 10.73
CA ILE A 342 -11.37 -24.15 10.24
C ILE A 342 -10.91 -24.62 8.85
N PRO A 343 -10.11 -25.68 8.74
CA PRO A 343 -9.65 -26.17 7.44
C PRO A 343 -10.85 -26.65 6.62
N LEU A 344 -10.93 -26.30 5.33
CA LEU A 344 -12.05 -26.72 4.47
C LEU A 344 -12.08 -28.23 4.21
N THR A 345 -10.94 -28.90 4.37
CA THR A 345 -10.82 -30.36 4.24
C THR A 345 -10.03 -30.92 5.40
N HIS A 346 -10.43 -32.10 5.87
CA HIS A 346 -9.65 -32.89 6.81
C HIS A 346 -9.96 -34.36 6.56
N ARG A 347 -8.95 -35.22 6.61
CA ARG A 347 -9.05 -36.64 6.18
C ARG A 347 -10.23 -37.39 6.80
N ASN A 348 -10.54 -37.10 8.06
CA ASN A 348 -11.60 -37.78 8.81
C ASN A 348 -12.98 -37.10 8.70
N TYR A 349 -13.08 -35.91 8.10
CA TYR A 349 -14.29 -35.08 8.16
C TYR A 349 -14.88 -34.72 6.79
N ALA A 350 -14.04 -34.39 5.81
CA ALA A 350 -14.53 -33.91 4.53
C ALA A 350 -13.63 -34.37 3.37
N GLN A 351 -14.25 -35.04 2.40
CA GLN A 351 -13.62 -35.47 1.14
C GLN A 351 -13.92 -34.52 -0.02
N SER A 352 -14.86 -33.59 0.18
CA SER A 352 -15.24 -32.60 -0.80
C SER A 352 -15.56 -31.26 -0.14
N VAL A 353 -15.40 -30.19 -0.91
CA VAL A 353 -15.75 -28.82 -0.53
C VAL A 353 -16.68 -28.27 -1.60
N ARG A 354 -17.82 -27.69 -1.21
CA ARG A 354 -18.78 -27.08 -2.13
C ARG A 354 -18.94 -25.61 -1.83
N PHE A 355 -18.65 -24.77 -2.81
CA PHE A 355 -18.88 -23.33 -2.75
C PHE A 355 -20.26 -23.02 -3.31
N LEU A 356 -21.08 -22.31 -2.54
CA LEU A 356 -22.47 -22.02 -2.88
C LEU A 356 -22.75 -20.53 -2.63
N THR A 357 -23.73 -19.99 -3.34
CA THR A 357 -24.28 -18.66 -3.07
C THR A 357 -25.64 -18.78 -2.38
N GLY A 358 -25.83 -18.04 -1.29
CA GLY A 358 -27.12 -17.91 -0.61
C GLY A 358 -28.04 -16.89 -1.27
N HIS A 359 -27.53 -16.09 -2.21
CA HIS A 359 -28.33 -15.18 -3.02
C HIS A 359 -28.39 -15.72 -4.46
N LEU A 360 -29.51 -16.34 -4.79
CA LEU A 360 -29.83 -16.77 -6.15
C LEU A 360 -30.44 -15.58 -6.91
N LYS A 361 -30.09 -15.40 -8.19
CA LYS A 361 -30.76 -14.44 -9.07
C LYS A 361 -32.24 -14.82 -9.20
N GLU A 362 -33.14 -13.84 -9.25
CA GLU A 362 -34.58 -14.09 -9.48
C GLU A 362 -34.76 -15.00 -10.72
N GLY A 363 -35.48 -16.12 -10.54
CA GLY A 363 -35.66 -17.14 -11.58
C GLY A 363 -34.57 -18.22 -11.68
N SER A 364 -33.56 -18.24 -10.81
CA SER A 364 -32.58 -19.34 -10.75
C SER A 364 -33.21 -20.62 -10.17
N PRO A 365 -32.74 -21.82 -10.57
CA PRO A 365 -33.17 -23.08 -9.95
C PRO A 365 -32.95 -23.06 -8.43
N GLU A 366 -33.85 -23.70 -7.67
CA GLU A 366 -33.59 -23.95 -6.24
C GLU A 366 -32.27 -24.74 -6.08
N LEU A 367 -31.60 -24.53 -4.95
CA LEU A 367 -30.41 -25.32 -4.61
C LEU A 367 -30.79 -26.81 -4.56
N PRO A 368 -29.89 -27.73 -5.00
CA PRO A 368 -30.16 -29.16 -5.00
C PRO A 368 -30.05 -29.73 -3.58
N TRP A 369 -31.03 -29.42 -2.71
CA TRP A 369 -30.98 -29.66 -1.27
C TRP A 369 -30.60 -31.10 -0.91
N SER A 370 -31.16 -32.08 -1.62
CA SER A 370 -30.86 -33.51 -1.41
C SER A 370 -29.38 -33.88 -1.63
N GLU A 371 -28.64 -33.14 -2.44
CA GLU A 371 -27.19 -33.36 -2.61
C GLU A 371 -26.35 -32.65 -1.55
N LEU A 372 -26.92 -31.63 -0.90
CA LEU A 372 -26.21 -30.81 0.09
C LEU A 372 -26.23 -31.42 1.50
N VAL A 373 -26.99 -32.49 1.73
CA VAL A 373 -27.10 -33.14 3.05
C VAL A 373 -26.08 -34.27 3.28
N TYR A 374 -25.24 -34.61 2.30
CA TYR A 374 -24.17 -35.59 2.50
C TYR A 374 -23.24 -35.19 3.65
N GLU A 375 -22.93 -36.11 4.58
CA GLU A 375 -22.24 -35.76 5.83
C GLU A 375 -20.75 -35.48 5.65
N ASN A 376 -20.05 -36.17 4.73
CA ASN A 376 -18.59 -36.09 4.59
C ASN A 376 -18.14 -34.98 3.60
N GLN A 377 -18.78 -33.82 3.67
CA GLN A 377 -18.44 -32.64 2.89
C GLN A 377 -18.37 -31.38 3.75
N THR A 378 -17.73 -30.35 3.22
CA THR A 378 -17.80 -29.00 3.79
C THR A 378 -18.53 -28.08 2.82
N LEU A 379 -19.65 -27.51 3.27
CA LEU A 379 -20.37 -26.49 2.51
C LEU A 379 -19.85 -25.11 2.92
N VAL A 380 -19.58 -24.27 1.93
CA VAL A 380 -19.18 -22.88 2.14
C VAL A 380 -20.17 -21.97 1.42
N LEU A 381 -20.96 -21.23 2.19
CA LEU A 381 -21.99 -20.34 1.71
C LEU A 381 -21.48 -18.89 1.65
N TYR A 382 -21.45 -18.34 0.45
CA TYR A 382 -21.24 -16.93 0.18
C TYR A 382 -22.58 -16.19 0.20
N MET A 383 -22.58 -14.93 0.62
CA MET A 383 -23.78 -14.07 0.58
C MET A 383 -25.01 -14.68 1.28
N GLY A 384 -24.80 -15.53 2.28
CA GLY A 384 -25.86 -16.31 2.94
C GLY A 384 -26.54 -15.63 4.11
N LEU A 385 -26.02 -14.50 4.64
CA LEU A 385 -26.43 -13.95 5.93
C LEU A 385 -27.95 -13.72 6.07
N VAL A 386 -28.56 -13.05 5.08
CA VAL A 386 -30.00 -12.72 5.10
C VAL A 386 -30.88 -13.97 4.95
N GLY A 387 -30.40 -14.98 4.23
CA GLY A 387 -31.13 -16.23 3.98
C GLY A 387 -30.75 -17.38 4.90
N LEU A 388 -29.89 -17.15 5.91
CA LEU A 388 -29.22 -18.22 6.66
C LEU A 388 -30.23 -19.14 7.36
N GLU A 389 -31.22 -18.56 8.05
CA GLU A 389 -32.25 -19.33 8.76
C GLU A 389 -33.01 -20.27 7.82
N LYS A 390 -33.44 -19.75 6.66
CA LYS A 390 -34.16 -20.53 5.64
C LYS A 390 -33.28 -21.64 5.06
N ILE A 391 -31.99 -21.38 4.84
CA ILE A 391 -31.03 -22.38 4.35
C ILE A 391 -30.88 -23.50 5.39
N CYS A 392 -30.70 -23.16 6.67
CA CYS A 392 -30.60 -24.13 7.75
C CYS A 392 -31.86 -25.00 7.86
N GLN A 393 -33.06 -24.39 7.84
CA GLN A 393 -34.34 -25.11 7.86
C GLN A 393 -34.47 -26.07 6.67
N LYS A 394 -34.09 -25.64 5.47
CA LYS A 394 -34.14 -26.48 4.26
C LYS A 394 -33.16 -27.65 4.33
N LEU A 395 -31.93 -27.44 4.81
CA LEU A 395 -30.97 -28.54 4.98
C LEU A 395 -31.50 -29.59 5.97
N ILE A 396 -32.04 -29.16 7.12
CA ILE A 396 -32.62 -30.06 8.12
C ILE A 396 -33.82 -30.83 7.53
N ALA A 397 -34.73 -30.13 6.84
CA ALA A 397 -35.90 -30.74 6.22
C ALA A 397 -35.57 -31.80 5.16
N HIS A 398 -34.39 -31.71 4.52
CA HIS A 398 -33.92 -32.69 3.53
C HIS A 398 -33.00 -33.76 4.11
N GLY A 399 -32.88 -33.85 5.43
CA GLY A 399 -32.20 -34.96 6.11
C GLY A 399 -30.81 -34.63 6.69
N GLN A 400 -30.40 -33.36 6.73
CA GLN A 400 -29.20 -32.97 7.46
C GLN A 400 -29.48 -32.96 8.98
N ARG A 401 -28.50 -33.39 9.78
CA ARG A 401 -28.62 -33.42 11.24
C ARG A 401 -28.69 -32.00 11.83
N PRO A 402 -29.62 -31.69 12.76
CA PRO A 402 -29.73 -30.36 13.37
C PRO A 402 -28.49 -29.93 14.15
N ASP A 403 -27.72 -30.88 14.68
CA ASP A 403 -26.49 -30.67 15.44
C ASP A 403 -25.23 -30.54 14.53
N MET A 404 -25.38 -30.56 13.19
CA MET A 404 -24.27 -30.36 12.27
C MET A 404 -23.56 -29.03 12.59
N PRO A 405 -22.24 -29.04 12.83
CA PRO A 405 -21.51 -27.84 13.18
C PRO A 405 -21.53 -26.77 12.08
N VAL A 406 -21.68 -25.52 12.50
CA VAL A 406 -21.67 -24.35 11.63
C VAL A 406 -20.78 -23.26 12.24
N ALA A 407 -19.96 -22.64 11.40
CA ALA A 407 -19.29 -21.40 11.74
C ALA A 407 -19.71 -20.31 10.77
N LEU A 408 -19.91 -19.10 11.29
CA LEU A 408 -20.04 -17.90 10.49
C LEU A 408 -18.86 -16.98 10.77
N VAL A 409 -18.12 -16.62 9.72
CA VAL A 409 -16.96 -15.72 9.77
C VAL A 409 -17.35 -14.40 9.12
N SER A 410 -17.30 -13.32 9.88
CA SER A 410 -17.51 -11.95 9.39
C SER A 410 -16.17 -11.25 9.23
N LYS A 411 -16.04 -10.47 8.15
CA LYS A 411 -14.83 -9.70 7.82
C LYS A 411 -13.54 -10.52 7.98
N GLY A 412 -13.54 -11.74 7.46
CA GLY A 412 -12.40 -12.66 7.62
C GLY A 412 -11.09 -12.05 7.16
N THR A 413 -10.00 -12.40 7.84
CA THR A 413 -8.62 -11.88 7.65
C THR A 413 -8.37 -10.43 8.07
N THR A 414 -9.42 -9.66 8.39
CA THR A 414 -9.26 -8.28 8.86
C THR A 414 -9.10 -8.22 10.38
N PRO A 415 -8.57 -7.12 10.94
CA PRO A 415 -8.56 -6.89 12.38
C PRO A 415 -9.96 -6.93 13.01
N GLU A 416 -11.02 -6.65 12.25
CA GLU A 416 -12.41 -6.73 12.72
C GLU A 416 -13.06 -8.11 12.53
N GLN A 417 -12.27 -9.15 12.24
CA GLN A 417 -12.77 -10.52 12.09
C GLN A 417 -13.57 -10.94 13.33
N LYS A 418 -14.76 -11.50 13.08
CA LYS A 418 -15.58 -12.14 14.12
C LYS A 418 -16.01 -13.51 13.67
N VAL A 419 -15.93 -14.49 14.57
CA VAL A 419 -16.39 -15.85 14.29
C VAL A 419 -17.42 -16.29 15.32
N VAL A 420 -18.56 -16.75 14.83
CA VAL A 420 -19.64 -17.31 15.64
C VAL A 420 -19.77 -18.79 15.28
N VAL A 421 -19.74 -19.65 16.30
CA VAL A 421 -19.86 -21.11 16.14
C VAL A 421 -21.17 -21.59 16.76
N GLY A 422 -21.82 -22.51 16.08
CA GLY A 422 -23.05 -23.14 16.51
C GLY A 422 -23.33 -24.40 15.72
N THR A 423 -24.61 -24.71 15.61
CA THR A 423 -25.16 -25.84 14.87
C THR A 423 -26.17 -25.32 13.85
N LEU A 424 -26.61 -26.18 12.93
CA LEU A 424 -27.69 -25.80 12.01
C LEU A 424 -28.96 -25.37 12.75
N ALA A 425 -29.22 -25.91 13.94
CA ALA A 425 -30.39 -25.56 14.75
C ALA A 425 -30.32 -24.16 15.38
N ASP A 426 -29.11 -23.65 15.72
CA ASP A 426 -28.98 -22.45 16.56
C ASP A 426 -28.21 -21.27 15.94
N ILE A 427 -27.50 -21.49 14.83
CA ILE A 427 -26.55 -20.50 14.29
C ILE A 427 -27.25 -19.18 13.89
N ALA A 428 -28.47 -19.24 13.35
CA ALA A 428 -29.21 -18.05 12.95
C ALA A 428 -29.54 -17.14 14.15
N SER A 429 -29.94 -17.73 15.28
CA SER A 429 -30.20 -17.00 16.53
C SER A 429 -28.92 -16.39 17.08
N LYS A 430 -27.82 -17.17 17.14
CA LYS A 430 -26.52 -16.68 17.63
C LYS A 430 -25.98 -15.52 16.81
N VAL A 431 -26.11 -15.58 15.48
CA VAL A 431 -25.67 -14.52 14.55
C VAL A 431 -26.45 -13.22 14.79
N THR A 432 -27.75 -13.32 15.09
CA THR A 432 -28.60 -12.18 15.42
C THR A 432 -28.22 -11.56 16.77
N GLU A 433 -28.01 -12.40 17.79
CA GLU A 433 -27.57 -12.00 19.13
C GLU A 433 -26.23 -11.26 19.10
N HIS A 434 -25.26 -11.78 18.34
CA HIS A 434 -23.93 -11.20 18.20
C HIS A 434 -23.87 -10.02 17.22
N GLN A 435 -25.01 -9.63 16.63
CA GLN A 435 -25.17 -8.51 15.70
C GLN A 435 -24.14 -8.55 14.54
N ILE A 436 -23.93 -9.73 13.96
CA ILE A 436 -22.91 -9.90 12.93
C ILE A 436 -23.31 -9.19 11.63
N GLN A 437 -22.34 -8.51 11.02
CA GLN A 437 -22.53 -7.74 9.79
C GLN A 437 -21.82 -8.36 8.59
N ALA A 438 -22.34 -8.09 7.40
CA ALA A 438 -21.71 -8.44 6.13
C ALA A 438 -20.42 -7.60 5.88
N PRO A 439 -19.44 -8.12 5.11
CA PRO A 439 -19.43 -9.43 4.44
C PRO A 439 -19.22 -10.60 5.42
N THR A 440 -19.93 -11.69 5.17
CA THR A 440 -19.81 -12.94 5.94
C THR A 440 -19.64 -14.15 5.03
N LEU A 441 -19.04 -15.19 5.59
CA LEU A 441 -18.93 -16.50 5.00
C LEU A 441 -19.42 -17.54 6.02
N THR A 442 -20.30 -18.44 5.61
CA THR A 442 -20.77 -19.53 6.48
C THR A 442 -20.11 -20.84 6.04
N ILE A 443 -19.54 -21.57 7.00
CA ILE A 443 -18.93 -22.89 6.80
C ILE A 443 -19.77 -23.90 7.58
N ILE A 444 -20.28 -24.93 6.91
CA ILE A 444 -21.10 -25.99 7.49
C ILE A 444 -20.37 -27.31 7.29
N GLY A 445 -20.13 -28.05 8.37
CA GLY A 445 -19.49 -29.35 8.33
C GLY A 445 -18.67 -29.66 9.58
N GLU A 446 -18.34 -30.94 9.75
CA GLU A 446 -17.59 -31.47 10.89
C GLU A 446 -16.22 -30.81 11.12
N VAL A 447 -15.61 -30.25 10.06
CA VAL A 447 -14.34 -29.52 10.14
C VAL A 447 -14.37 -28.31 11.09
N VAL A 448 -15.56 -27.75 11.37
CA VAL A 448 -15.71 -26.62 12.31
C VAL A 448 -15.26 -27.00 13.73
N LYS A 449 -15.38 -28.27 14.14
CA LYS A 449 -14.93 -28.77 15.45
C LYS A 449 -13.42 -28.60 15.66
N LEU A 450 -12.64 -28.54 14.57
CA LEU A 450 -11.18 -28.36 14.65
C LEU A 450 -10.75 -26.97 15.12
N ARG A 451 -11.64 -25.97 15.06
CA ARG A 451 -11.34 -24.60 15.46
C ARG A 451 -10.75 -24.50 16.86
N GLU A 452 -11.31 -25.24 17.82
CA GLU A 452 -10.85 -25.19 19.22
C GLU A 452 -9.36 -25.52 19.36
N GLN A 453 -8.84 -26.36 18.46
CA GLN A 453 -7.43 -26.78 18.46
C GLN A 453 -6.57 -25.88 17.58
N LEU A 454 -7.10 -25.43 16.44
CA LEU A 454 -6.34 -24.78 15.37
C LEU A 454 -6.46 -23.25 15.32
N GLN A 455 -7.29 -22.63 16.18
CA GLN A 455 -7.39 -21.17 16.22
C GLN A 455 -6.06 -20.54 16.66
N TRP A 456 -5.37 -19.89 15.73
CA TRP A 456 -4.07 -19.25 15.96
C TRP A 456 -4.18 -17.73 15.96
N HIS A 457 -5.05 -17.17 15.12
CA HIS A 457 -5.17 -15.72 14.91
C HIS A 457 -5.77 -14.97 16.11
N GLU A 458 -6.73 -15.57 16.82
CA GLU A 458 -7.38 -14.96 18.00
C GLU A 458 -6.70 -15.28 19.33
N ARG A 459 -5.62 -16.09 19.33
CA ARG A 459 -4.84 -16.43 20.53
C ARG A 459 -3.70 -15.45 20.82
N GLY A 460 -3.59 -14.36 20.04
CA GLY A 460 -2.56 -13.32 20.14
C GLY A 460 -2.98 -12.12 20.96
#